data_AF-A0A0G0L5M3-F1
#
_entry.id   AF-A0A0G0L5M3-F1
#
_cell.length_a   1.000
_cell.length_b   1.000
_cell.length_c   1.000
_cell.angle_alpha   90.00
_cell.angle_beta   90.00
_cell.angle_gamma   90.00
#
_symmetry.space_group_name_H-M   'P 1'
#
loop_
_entity.id
_entity.type
_entity.pdbx_description
1 polymer ?
#
loop_
_entity_poly.entity_id
_entity_poly.type
_entity_poly.pdbx_seq_one_letter_code
_entity_poly.pdbx_strand_id
1 'polypeptide(L)'
;MKTIQLKPNQIITLNDYPLYSNKVLEEYFYKCQLGQDLPFVPVIEKKIVKKYLDSDLLKILKEFEIINPEAKYFMLNGSHRTTASTLTGKKITVAVFQNDKDIIEAKQLIPIGQIRKDDVDNHTLIENCEILKKYFQEKPYFMTVEQKTKKLIKENKIPSHIIDYFNNISIIHNS
;
A
#
# COMPACT_ATOMS: atom_id res chain seq x y z
N MET A 1 -7.44 -9.06 -14.69
CA MET A 1 -6.78 -8.20 -13.69
C MET A 1 -6.17 -6.99 -14.40
N LYS A 2 -6.16 -5.81 -13.78
CA LYS A 2 -5.46 -4.63 -14.33
C LYS A 2 -4.22 -4.31 -13.52
N THR A 3 -3.10 -4.06 -14.20
CA THR A 3 -1.87 -3.54 -13.59
C THR A 3 -1.72 -2.05 -13.90
N ILE A 4 -1.50 -1.22 -12.88
CA ILE A 4 -1.31 0.23 -13.04
C ILE A 4 -0.20 0.76 -12.13
N GLN A 5 0.35 1.92 -12.48
CA GLN A 5 1.32 2.66 -11.68
C GLN A 5 0.60 3.74 -10.87
N LEU A 6 0.71 3.69 -9.54
CA LEU A 6 0.09 4.65 -8.62
C LEU A 6 1.14 5.46 -7.85
N LYS A 7 0.79 6.71 -7.53
CA LYS A 7 1.51 7.49 -6.53
C LYS A 7 1.13 7.02 -5.11
N PRO A 8 2.02 7.17 -4.12
CA PRO A 8 1.75 6.78 -2.73
C PRO A 8 0.49 7.42 -2.12
N ASN A 9 0.15 8.65 -2.51
CA ASN A 9 -1.05 9.35 -2.01
C ASN A 9 -2.37 8.84 -2.62
N GLN A 10 -2.32 7.96 -3.62
CA GLN A 10 -3.50 7.36 -4.26
C GLN A 10 -3.95 6.05 -3.59
N ILE A 11 -3.14 5.52 -2.66
CA ILE A 11 -3.35 4.23 -2.01
C ILE A 11 -3.62 4.46 -0.51
N ILE A 12 -4.77 4.00 -0.03
CA ILE A 12 -5.13 3.89 1.38
C ILE A 12 -4.41 2.67 1.94
N THR A 13 -3.55 2.88 2.93
CA THR A 13 -2.74 1.83 3.55
C THR A 13 -3.51 1.09 4.64
N LEU A 14 -3.00 -0.09 4.99
CA LEU A 14 -3.27 -0.74 6.27
C LEU A 14 -2.62 0.07 7.42
N ASN A 15 -3.19 -0.09 8.61
CA ASN A 15 -2.88 0.58 9.88
C ASN A 15 -1.88 -0.23 10.74
N ASP A 16 -1.10 -1.10 10.08
CA ASP A 16 -0.04 -1.91 10.66
C ASP A 16 1.14 -0.98 10.89
N TYR A 17 1.31 -0.60 12.15
CA TYR A 17 2.24 0.43 12.56
C TYR A 17 2.95 0.05 13.87
N PRO A 18 4.29 0.16 13.94
CA PRO A 18 5.20 0.44 12.82
C PRO A 18 5.27 -0.74 11.84
N LEU A 19 6.13 -0.66 10.82
CA LEU A 19 6.43 -1.84 9.98
C LEU A 19 7.00 -2.97 10.86
N TYR A 20 6.61 -4.21 10.59
CA TYR A 20 6.98 -5.35 11.45
C TYR A 20 8.46 -5.76 11.33
N SER A 21 9.22 -5.27 10.34
CA SER A 21 10.62 -5.67 10.11
C SER A 21 11.41 -4.63 9.33
N ASN A 22 12.48 -4.10 9.93
CA ASN A 22 13.41 -3.19 9.26
C ASN A 22 14.21 -3.91 8.16
N LYS A 23 14.61 -5.16 8.39
CA LYS A 23 15.35 -5.96 7.41
C LYS A 23 14.57 -6.12 6.10
N VAL A 24 13.27 -6.42 6.19
CA VAL A 24 12.41 -6.53 4.99
C VAL A 24 12.26 -5.18 4.28
N LEU A 25 12.21 -4.08 5.03
CA LEU A 25 12.15 -2.74 4.43
C LEU A 25 13.46 -2.44 3.68
N GLU A 26 14.60 -2.69 4.30
CA GLU A 26 15.93 -2.52 3.71
C GLU A 26 16.07 -3.33 2.42
N GLU A 27 15.67 -4.60 2.42
CA GLU A 27 15.71 -5.45 1.22
C GLU A 27 14.92 -4.83 0.05
N TYR A 28 13.69 -4.36 0.29
CA TYR A 28 12.91 -3.70 -0.77
C TYR A 28 13.47 -2.34 -1.16
N PHE A 29 13.99 -1.59 -0.19
CA PHE A 29 14.61 -0.29 -0.43
C PHE A 29 15.84 -0.40 -1.34
N TYR A 30 16.74 -1.35 -1.08
CA TYR A 30 17.90 -1.61 -1.93
C TYR A 30 17.50 -2.06 -3.34
N LYS A 31 16.48 -2.92 -3.47
CA LYS A 31 15.92 -3.27 -4.79
C LYS A 31 15.44 -2.04 -5.55
N CYS A 32 14.73 -1.13 -4.86
CA CYS A 32 14.31 0.13 -5.46
C CYS A 32 15.51 0.97 -5.91
N GLN A 33 16.54 1.15 -5.07
CA GLN A 33 17.74 1.91 -5.43
C GLN A 33 18.46 1.32 -6.65
N LEU A 34 18.52 0.00 -6.77
CA LEU A 34 19.12 -0.70 -7.92
C LEU A 34 18.27 -0.67 -9.19
N GLY A 35 17.14 0.04 -9.21
CA GLY A 35 16.27 0.08 -10.38
C GLY A 35 15.41 -1.18 -10.57
N GLN A 36 15.46 -2.15 -9.66
CA GLN A 36 14.72 -3.41 -9.79
C GLN A 36 13.22 -3.21 -9.58
N ASP A 37 12.44 -4.04 -10.26
CA ASP A 37 10.99 -4.12 -10.08
C ASP A 37 10.65 -4.83 -8.76
N LEU A 38 9.66 -4.28 -8.06
CA LEU A 38 9.07 -4.93 -6.89
C LEU A 38 7.84 -5.75 -7.30
N PRO A 39 7.53 -6.84 -6.58
CA PRO A 39 6.26 -7.53 -6.73
C PRO A 39 5.09 -6.57 -6.57
N PHE A 40 4.06 -6.77 -7.40
CA PHE A 40 2.85 -5.96 -7.44
C PHE A 40 2.18 -5.93 -6.07
N VAL A 41 1.61 -4.78 -5.75
CA VAL A 41 0.86 -4.57 -4.52
C VAL A 41 -0.63 -4.82 -4.82
N PRO A 42 -1.29 -5.78 -4.16
CA PRO A 42 -2.71 -6.06 -4.39
C PRO A 42 -3.56 -4.92 -3.82
N VAL A 43 -4.50 -4.43 -4.62
CA VAL A 43 -5.41 -3.35 -4.20
C VAL A 43 -6.85 -3.58 -4.69
N ILE A 44 -7.82 -3.04 -3.96
CA ILE A 44 -9.23 -3.00 -4.36
C ILE A 44 -9.66 -1.54 -4.52
N GLU A 45 -10.46 -1.23 -5.56
CA GLU A 45 -11.03 0.10 -5.71
C GLU A 45 -11.90 0.49 -4.50
N LYS A 46 -11.72 1.71 -4.01
CA LYS A 46 -12.46 2.28 -2.87
C LYS A 46 -13.98 2.15 -3.02
N LYS A 47 -14.52 2.30 -4.23
CA LYS A 47 -15.96 2.17 -4.51
C LYS A 47 -16.52 0.76 -4.24
N ILE A 48 -15.68 -0.27 -4.35
CA ILE A 48 -16.04 -1.66 -4.06
C ILE A 48 -16.05 -1.84 -2.55
N VAL A 49 -14.95 -1.47 -1.87
CA VAL A 49 -14.80 -1.60 -0.41
C VAL A 49 -15.89 -0.84 0.35
N LYS A 50 -16.27 0.37 -0.12
CA LYS A 50 -17.33 1.20 0.51
C LYS A 50 -18.67 0.48 0.67
N LYS A 51 -18.96 -0.54 -0.14
CA LYS A 51 -20.20 -1.32 -0.04
C LYS A 51 -20.24 -2.22 1.22
N TYR A 52 -19.10 -2.46 1.85
CA TYR A 52 -18.94 -3.39 2.98
C TYR A 52 -18.69 -2.68 4.31
N LEU A 53 -18.28 -1.41 4.28
CA LEU A 53 -18.05 -0.62 5.48
C LEU A 53 -19.38 -0.28 6.18
N ASP A 54 -19.37 -0.23 7.51
CA ASP A 54 -20.50 0.25 8.29
C ASP A 54 -20.62 1.78 8.28
N SER A 55 -21.69 2.32 8.87
CA SER A 55 -21.96 3.76 8.90
C SER A 55 -20.84 4.58 9.56
N ASP A 56 -20.22 4.03 10.60
CA ASP A 56 -19.21 4.72 11.39
C ASP A 56 -17.91 4.84 10.59
N LEU A 57 -17.46 3.73 10.00
CA LEU A 57 -16.31 3.74 9.09
C LEU A 57 -16.56 4.58 7.84
N LEU A 58 -17.77 4.58 7.29
CA LEU A 58 -18.11 5.44 6.15
C LEU A 58 -18.02 6.93 6.50
N LYS A 59 -18.40 7.32 7.71
CA LYS A 59 -18.26 8.70 8.19
C LYS A 59 -16.79 9.11 8.28
N ILE A 60 -15.96 8.28 8.92
CA ILE A 60 -14.51 8.52 9.05
C ILE A 60 -13.83 8.54 7.68
N LEU A 61 -14.23 7.64 6.78
CA LEU A 61 -13.73 7.61 5.41
C LEU A 61 -14.09 8.90 4.67
N LYS A 62 -15.31 9.43 4.85
CA LYS A 62 -15.75 10.67 4.20
C LYS A 62 -14.90 11.87 4.64
N GLU A 63 -14.57 11.97 5.92
CA GLU A 63 -13.66 13.01 6.44
C GLU A 63 -12.25 12.87 5.84
N PHE A 64 -11.73 11.63 5.78
CA PHE A 64 -10.47 11.33 5.12
C PHE A 64 -10.47 11.70 3.62
N GLU A 65 -11.57 11.43 2.91
CA GLU A 65 -11.72 11.69 1.47
C GLU A 65 -11.67 13.18 1.12
N ILE A 66 -12.13 14.06 2.00
CA ILE A 66 -12.05 15.52 1.82
C ILE A 66 -10.59 15.98 1.75
N ILE A 67 -9.74 15.42 2.62
CA ILE A 67 -8.32 15.77 2.72
C ILE A 67 -7.49 15.02 1.66
N ASN A 68 -7.96 13.83 1.23
CA ASN A 68 -7.23 12.92 0.34
C ASN A 68 -8.08 12.52 -0.88
N PRO A 69 -8.48 13.47 -1.75
CA PRO A 69 -9.37 13.19 -2.88
C PRO A 69 -8.75 12.23 -3.92
N GLU A 70 -7.42 12.15 -3.98
CA GLU A 70 -6.70 11.26 -4.89
C GLU A 70 -6.65 9.79 -4.41
N ALA A 71 -6.94 9.52 -3.14
CA ALA A 71 -6.90 8.18 -2.57
C ALA A 71 -8.08 7.33 -3.07
N LYS A 72 -7.79 6.40 -3.99
CA LYS A 72 -8.81 5.65 -4.76
C LYS A 72 -8.76 4.14 -4.53
N TYR A 73 -7.74 3.63 -3.86
CA TYR A 73 -7.50 2.18 -3.72
C TYR A 73 -7.18 1.80 -2.28
N PHE A 74 -7.77 0.71 -1.79
CA PHE A 74 -7.36 0.09 -0.52
C PHE A 74 -6.30 -0.97 -0.79
N MET A 75 -5.19 -0.89 -0.07
CA MET A 75 -4.14 -1.89 -0.08
C MET A 75 -4.58 -3.14 0.70
N LEU A 76 -4.37 -4.34 0.13
CA LEU A 76 -4.63 -5.61 0.83
C LEU A 76 -3.39 -6.13 1.57
N ASN A 77 -2.20 -5.85 1.04
CA ASN A 77 -0.91 -6.22 1.64
C ASN A 77 0.20 -5.35 0.99
N GLY A 78 1.42 -5.36 1.52
CA GLY A 78 2.58 -4.75 0.88
C GLY A 78 3.13 -3.48 1.55
N SER A 79 2.84 -3.27 2.84
CA SER A 79 3.32 -2.10 3.61
C SER A 79 4.81 -1.80 3.45
N HIS A 80 5.68 -2.81 3.48
CA HIS A 80 7.12 -2.62 3.25
C HIS A 80 7.44 -2.19 1.82
N ARG A 81 6.82 -2.80 0.81
CA ARG A 81 7.05 -2.51 -0.62
C ARG A 81 6.62 -1.09 -0.97
N THR A 82 5.45 -0.68 -0.49
CA THR A 82 4.91 0.65 -0.74
C THR A 82 5.70 1.72 0.01
N THR A 83 6.14 1.44 1.24
CA THR A 83 7.03 2.34 2.01
C THR A 83 8.40 2.50 1.31
N ALA A 84 9.04 1.40 0.90
CA ALA A 84 10.31 1.44 0.17
C ALA A 84 10.20 2.21 -1.15
N SER A 85 9.13 2.00 -1.92
CA SER A 85 8.87 2.74 -3.17
C SER A 85 8.71 4.24 -2.89
N THR A 86 7.97 4.59 -1.83
CA THR A 86 7.77 5.99 -1.42
C THR A 86 9.10 6.65 -1.02
N LEU A 87 9.92 5.97 -0.22
CA LEU A 87 11.23 6.45 0.23
C LEU A 87 12.26 6.59 -0.89
N THR A 88 12.01 5.98 -2.05
CA THR A 88 12.88 6.08 -3.24
C THR A 88 12.27 6.92 -4.34
N GLY A 89 11.13 7.59 -4.09
CA GLY A 89 10.44 8.42 -5.09
C GLY A 89 9.83 7.62 -6.25
N LYS A 90 9.75 6.29 -6.16
CA LYS A 90 9.20 5.44 -7.21
C LYS A 90 7.67 5.37 -7.15
N LYS A 91 7.06 5.25 -8.32
CA LYS A 91 5.65 4.84 -8.43
C LYS A 91 5.51 3.38 -7.99
N ILE A 92 4.31 3.05 -7.51
CA ILE A 92 3.98 1.72 -7.01
C ILE A 92 3.19 0.99 -8.09
N THR A 93 3.74 -0.13 -8.57
CA THR A 93 3.02 -1.04 -9.44
C THR A 93 1.99 -1.83 -8.63
N VAL A 94 0.71 -1.70 -8.96
CA VAL A 94 -0.38 -2.39 -8.26
C VAL A 94 -1.13 -3.34 -9.17
N ALA A 95 -1.62 -4.44 -8.58
CA ALA A 95 -2.58 -5.36 -9.15
C ALA A 95 -3.98 -5.00 -8.63
N VAL A 96 -4.86 -4.51 -9.51
CA VAL A 96 -6.21 -4.09 -9.13
C VAL A 96 -7.18 -5.26 -9.24
N PHE A 97 -7.79 -5.64 -8.12
CA PHE A 97 -8.82 -6.67 -8.06
C PHE A 97 -10.21 -6.03 -8.09
N GLN A 98 -11.01 -6.39 -9.09
CA GLN A 98 -12.40 -5.95 -9.25
C GLN A 98 -13.39 -7.12 -9.10
N ASN A 99 -12.92 -8.36 -9.23
CA ASN A 99 -13.68 -9.60 -9.13
C ASN A 99 -12.74 -10.78 -8.81
N ASP A 100 -13.30 -11.96 -8.52
CA ASP A 100 -12.53 -13.15 -8.16
C ASP A 100 -11.67 -13.69 -9.31
N LYS A 101 -12.10 -13.47 -10.56
CA LYS A 101 -11.29 -13.85 -11.74
C LYS A 101 -9.97 -13.08 -11.76
N ASP A 102 -9.95 -11.82 -11.34
CA ASP A 102 -8.71 -11.05 -11.22
C ASP A 102 -7.74 -11.66 -10.19
N ILE A 103 -8.26 -12.18 -9.07
CA ILE A 103 -7.45 -12.84 -8.03
C ILE A 103 -6.87 -14.15 -8.58
N ILE A 104 -7.67 -14.93 -9.32
CA ILE A 104 -7.22 -16.16 -9.97
C ILE A 104 -6.13 -15.87 -11.01
N GLU A 105 -6.30 -14.83 -11.83
CA GLU A 105 -5.30 -14.38 -12.80
C GLU A 105 -4.01 -13.95 -12.09
N ALA A 106 -4.13 -13.21 -10.99
CA ALA A 106 -2.99 -12.79 -10.19
C ALA A 106 -2.18 -13.98 -9.64
N LYS A 107 -2.83 -15.09 -9.25
CA LYS A 107 -2.14 -16.32 -8.82
C LYS A 107 -1.19 -16.89 -9.88
N GLN A 108 -1.47 -16.66 -11.17
CA GLN A 108 -0.59 -17.10 -12.26
C GLN A 108 0.72 -16.31 -12.33
N LEU A 109 0.81 -15.17 -11.62
CA LEU A 109 1.99 -14.32 -11.55
C LEU A 109 2.95 -14.70 -10.41
N ILE A 110 2.55 -15.62 -9.53
CA ILE A 110 3.40 -16.11 -8.43
C ILE A 110 4.68 -16.78 -8.95
N PRO A 111 4.63 -17.73 -9.92
CA PRO A 111 5.83 -18.46 -10.34
C PRO A 111 6.91 -17.57 -10.97
N ILE A 112 6.51 -16.44 -11.54
CA ILE A 112 7.42 -15.45 -12.14
C ILE A 112 7.79 -14.30 -11.18
N GLY A 113 7.38 -14.39 -9.91
CA GLY A 113 7.74 -13.42 -8.87
C GLY A 113 7.09 -12.04 -8.99
N GLN A 114 6.12 -11.86 -9.89
CA GLN A 114 5.45 -10.57 -10.09
C GLN A 114 4.39 -10.26 -9.03
N ILE A 115 3.91 -11.26 -8.29
CA ILE A 115 3.10 -11.07 -7.09
C ILE A 115 3.55 -12.07 -6.03
N ARG A 116 3.43 -11.74 -4.74
CA ARG A 116 3.76 -12.72 -3.71
C ARG A 116 2.57 -13.65 -3.48
N LYS A 117 2.85 -14.86 -3.00
CA LYS A 117 1.82 -15.83 -2.68
C LYS A 117 0.84 -15.32 -1.62
N ASP A 118 1.35 -14.65 -0.58
CA ASP A 118 0.57 -14.04 0.51
C ASP A 118 -0.26 -12.81 0.10
N ASP A 119 -0.05 -12.28 -1.11
CA ASP A 119 -0.84 -11.17 -1.64
C ASP A 119 -2.16 -11.64 -2.29
N VAL A 120 -2.25 -12.93 -2.60
CA VAL A 120 -3.36 -13.57 -3.33
C VAL A 120 -3.80 -14.84 -2.61
N ASP A 121 -3.82 -14.78 -1.28
CA ASP A 121 -4.35 -15.83 -0.41
C ASP A 121 -5.74 -16.28 -0.89
N ASN A 122 -6.22 -17.42 -0.39
CA ASN A 122 -7.45 -18.08 -0.86
C ASN A 122 -8.76 -17.36 -0.46
N HIS A 123 -8.75 -16.03 -0.45
CA HIS A 123 -9.90 -15.18 -0.22
C HIS A 123 -10.47 -14.69 -1.56
N THR A 124 -11.79 -14.76 -1.68
CA THR A 124 -12.59 -14.03 -2.67
C THR A 124 -12.47 -12.53 -2.47
N LEU A 125 -12.94 -11.74 -3.45
CA LEU A 125 -13.01 -10.29 -3.35
C LEU A 125 -13.89 -9.86 -2.16
N ILE A 126 -14.99 -10.58 -1.93
CA ILE A 126 -15.91 -10.33 -0.82
C ILE A 126 -15.19 -10.53 0.52
N GLU A 127 -14.51 -11.67 0.69
CA GLU A 127 -13.76 -11.96 1.91
C GLU A 127 -12.66 -10.92 2.17
N ASN A 128 -11.95 -10.49 1.12
CA ASN A 128 -10.96 -9.41 1.25
C ASN A 128 -11.61 -8.09 1.72
N CYS A 129 -12.82 -7.76 1.23
CA CYS A 129 -13.53 -6.57 1.68
C CYS A 129 -13.98 -6.67 3.15
N GLU A 130 -14.45 -7.85 3.58
CA GLU A 130 -14.81 -8.10 4.98
C GLU A 130 -13.59 -8.09 5.91
N ILE A 131 -12.44 -8.61 5.46
CA ILE A 131 -11.17 -8.52 6.19
C ILE A 131 -10.78 -7.04 6.35
N LEU A 132 -10.83 -6.24 5.29
CA LEU A 132 -10.57 -4.80 5.37
C LEU A 132 -11.51 -4.10 6.34
N LYS A 133 -12.82 -4.38 6.27
CA LYS A 133 -13.81 -3.82 7.20
C LYS A 133 -13.43 -4.13 8.64
N LYS A 134 -13.25 -5.40 8.99
CA LYS A 134 -12.87 -5.82 10.35
C LYS A 134 -11.60 -5.13 10.81
N TYR A 135 -10.61 -5.08 9.92
CA TYR A 135 -9.33 -4.45 10.17
C TYR A 135 -9.45 -2.96 10.54
N PHE A 136 -10.28 -2.20 9.81
CA PHE A 136 -10.53 -0.79 10.12
C PHE A 136 -11.49 -0.60 11.30
N GLN A 137 -12.36 -1.55 11.61
CA GLN A 137 -13.17 -1.51 12.84
C GLN A 137 -12.30 -1.58 14.09
N GLU A 138 -11.24 -2.40 14.09
CA GLU A 138 -10.31 -2.50 15.22
C GLU A 138 -9.50 -1.23 15.45
N LYS A 139 -9.18 -0.49 14.37
CA LYS A 139 -8.43 0.78 14.41
C LYS A 139 -9.05 1.78 13.44
N PRO A 140 -10.07 2.55 13.86
CA PRO A 140 -10.93 3.33 12.97
C PRO A 140 -10.28 4.65 12.54
N TYR A 141 -9.26 4.55 11.70
CA TYR A 141 -8.70 5.68 10.98
C TYR A 141 -8.20 5.24 9.60
N PHE A 142 -8.11 6.18 8.67
CA PHE A 142 -7.55 5.94 7.34
C PHE A 142 -6.31 6.80 7.13
N MET A 143 -5.38 6.28 6.35
CA MET A 143 -4.13 6.96 6.02
C MET A 143 -3.72 6.57 4.59
N THR A 144 -3.09 7.47 3.85
CA THR A 144 -2.43 7.09 2.59
C THR A 144 -1.08 6.45 2.86
N VAL A 145 -0.54 5.69 1.91
CA VAL A 145 0.85 5.19 1.99
C VAL A 145 1.83 6.34 2.21
N GLU A 146 1.61 7.48 1.54
CA GLU A 146 2.45 8.66 1.69
C GLU A 146 2.43 9.20 3.14
N GLN A 147 1.25 9.37 3.72
CA GLN A 147 1.10 9.85 5.10
C GLN A 147 1.72 8.87 6.10
N LYS A 148 1.55 7.56 5.90
CA LYS A 148 2.18 6.54 6.75
C LYS A 148 3.70 6.61 6.68
N THR A 149 4.25 6.74 5.48
CA THR A 149 5.69 6.88 5.29
C THR A 149 6.23 8.14 5.97
N LYS A 150 5.57 9.30 5.79
CA LYS A 150 5.94 10.56 6.46
C LYS A 150 5.89 10.42 7.99
N LYS A 151 4.87 9.73 8.52
CA LYS A 151 4.75 9.44 9.96
C LYS A 151 5.91 8.56 10.47
N LEU A 152 6.25 7.49 9.75
CA LEU A 152 7.37 6.61 10.10
C LEU A 152 8.71 7.38 10.15
N ILE A 153 8.94 8.29 9.20
CA ILE A 153 10.14 9.15 9.21
C ILE A 153 10.13 10.07 10.43
N LYS A 154 9.02 10.81 10.65
CA LYS A 154 8.89 11.77 11.76
C LYS A 154 9.10 11.12 13.13
N GLU A 155 8.69 9.86 13.28
CA GLU A 155 8.79 9.10 14.53
C GLU A 155 10.06 8.24 14.63
N ASN A 156 11.05 8.44 13.74
CA ASN A 156 12.31 7.68 13.69
C ASN A 156 12.10 6.16 13.68
N LYS A 157 11.09 5.68 12.94
CA LYS A 157 10.76 4.26 12.76
C LYS A 157 11.35 3.66 11.49
N ILE A 158 12.18 4.42 10.77
CA ILE A 158 12.92 4.00 9.58
C ILE A 158 14.41 3.99 9.93
N PRO A 159 15.21 3.00 9.48
CA PRO A 159 16.65 3.00 9.66
C PRO A 159 17.29 4.32 9.17
N SER A 160 18.23 4.88 9.94
CA SER A 160 18.81 6.20 9.67
C SER A 160 19.42 6.31 8.27
N HIS A 161 20.16 5.30 7.81
CA HIS A 161 20.77 5.30 6.48
C HIS A 161 19.75 5.43 5.32
N ILE A 162 18.52 4.97 5.51
CA ILE A 162 17.43 5.14 4.54
C ILE A 162 16.89 6.58 4.58
N ILE A 163 16.78 7.17 5.78
CA ILE A 163 16.36 8.56 5.96
C ILE A 163 17.37 9.51 5.32
N ASP A 164 18.67 9.27 5.53
CA ASP A 164 19.76 10.07 4.96
C ASP A 164 19.68 10.11 3.43
N TYR A 165 19.43 8.95 2.81
CA TYR A 165 19.21 8.85 1.37
C TYR A 165 17.96 9.61 0.91
N PHE A 166 16.83 9.43 1.61
CA PHE A 166 15.56 10.10 1.27
C PHE A 166 15.69 11.63 1.30
N ASN A 167 16.40 12.17 2.29
CA ASN A 167 16.65 13.60 2.41
C ASN A 167 17.50 14.11 1.25
N ASN A 168 18.53 13.36 0.83
CA ASN A 168 19.37 13.73 -0.31
C ASN A 168 18.58 13.80 -1.64
N ILE A 169 17.68 12.83 -1.89
CA ILE A 169 16.80 12.87 -3.09
C ILE A 169 15.85 14.06 -3.05
N SER A 170 15.24 14.31 -1.90
CA SER A 170 14.23 15.37 -1.75
C SER A 170 14.80 16.76 -2.00
N ILE A 171 16.08 16.97 -1.74
CA ILE A 171 16.79 18.21 -2.08
C ILE A 171 16.92 18.36 -3.60
N ILE A 172 17.33 17.28 -4.30
CA ILE A 172 17.55 17.29 -5.76
C ILE A 172 16.26 17.59 -6.54
N HIS A 173 15.09 17.10 -6.08
CA HIS A 173 13.83 17.35 -6.77
C HIS A 173 13.16 18.69 -6.45
N ASN A 174 13.65 19.41 -5.44
CA ASN A 174 13.15 20.74 -5.04
C ASN A 174 14.14 21.88 -5.37
N SER A 175 15.25 21.57 -6.05
CA SER A 175 16.22 22.55 -6.59
C SER A 175 16.10 22.62 -8.11
#